data_AF-A0A523BJJ4-F1
#
_entry.id   AF-A0A523BJJ4-F1
#
_cell.length_a   1.000
_cell.length_b   1.000
_cell.length_c   1.000
_cell.angle_alpha   90.00
_cell.angle_beta   90.00
_cell.angle_gamma   90.00
#
_symmetry.space_group_name_H-M   'P 1'
#
loop_
_entity.id
_entity.type
_entity.pdbx_description
1 polymer ?
#
loop_
_entity_poly.entity_id
_entity_poly.type
_entity_poly.pdbx_seq_one_letter_code
_entity_poly.pdbx_strand_id
1 'polypeptide(L)' 'MKHGEERSKVKRVQVTFTEKQWSLVERFRGVMGSDDAEIVRNIVLAWLAEKSAVATSVKKEMNAEGGGQK' A
#
# COMPACT_ATOMS: atom_id res chain seq x y z
N MET A 1 -30.49 -7.48 10.14
CA MET A 1 -29.48 -6.69 9.42
C MET A 1 -28.27 -6.53 10.34
N LYS A 2 -27.21 -7.32 10.15
CA LYS A 2 -25.94 -7.14 10.88
C LYS A 2 -24.92 -6.69 9.85
N HIS A 3 -24.79 -5.38 9.66
CA HIS A 3 -23.58 -4.83 9.04
C HIS A 3 -22.52 -4.91 10.13
N GLY A 4 -21.92 -6.10 10.27
CA GLY A 4 -20.68 -6.22 11.02
C GLY A 4 -19.66 -5.42 10.24
N GLU A 5 -19.35 -4.22 10.74
CA GLU A 5 -18.18 -3.43 10.35
C GLU A 5 -17.00 -4.40 10.21
N GLU A 6 -16.63 -4.76 8.99
CA GLU A 6 -15.29 -5.22 8.70
C GLU A 6 -14.41 -3.98 8.84
N ARG A 7 -14.18 -3.56 10.10
CA ARG A 7 -13.05 -2.69 10.43
C ARG A 7 -11.85 -3.40 9.88
N SER A 8 -11.36 -2.89 8.76
CA SER A 8 -10.27 -3.42 7.97
C SER A 8 -9.18 -3.84 8.95
N LYS A 9 -8.94 -5.14 9.10
CA LYS A 9 -7.99 -5.64 10.10
C LYS A 9 -6.62 -5.06 9.77
N VAL A 10 -6.21 -4.03 10.52
CA VAL A 10 -4.91 -3.39 10.33
C VAL A 10 -3.83 -4.42 10.62
N LYS A 11 -3.09 -4.83 9.60
CA LYS A 11 -1.94 -5.72 9.76
C LYS A 11 -0.68 -4.89 10.00
N ARG A 12 0.09 -5.26 11.02
CA ARG A 12 1.39 -4.64 11.34
C ARG A 12 2.51 -5.54 10.83
N VAL A 13 3.48 -4.95 10.15
CA VAL A 13 4.70 -5.62 9.67
C VAL A 13 5.88 -4.87 10.26
N GLN A 14 6.74 -5.58 11.00
CA GLN A 14 8.00 -5.01 11.48
C GLN A 14 9.07 -5.19 10.41
N VAL A 15 9.80 -4.11 10.12
CA VAL A 15 10.90 -4.09 9.16
C VAL A 15 12.10 -3.42 9.79
N THR A 16 13.30 -3.85 9.38
CA THR A 16 14.56 -3.28 9.85
C THR A 16 15.21 -2.54 8.71
N PHE A 17 15.56 -1.27 8.94
CA PHE A 17 16.32 -0.45 8.01
C PHE A 17 17.73 -0.21 8.56
N THR A 18 18.70 -0.16 7.67
CA THR A 18 20.02 0.42 8.00
C THR A 18 19.89 1.93 8.20
N GLU A 19 20.83 2.54 8.91
CA GLU A 19 20.86 4.00 9.12
C GLU A 19 20.81 4.78 7.81
N LYS A 20 21.55 4.32 6.80
CA LYS A 20 21.56 4.96 5.47
C LYS A 20 20.18 4.90 4.82
N GLN A 21 19.50 3.76 4.87
CA GLN A 21 18.14 3.63 4.35
C GLN A 21 17.16 4.51 5.12
N TRP A 22 17.26 4.56 6.45
CA TRP A 22 16.41 5.42 7.27
C TRP A 22 16.60 6.90 6.95
N SER A 23 17.85 7.34 6.78
CA SER A 23 18.17 8.72 6.40
C SER A 23 17.60 9.13 5.03
N LEU A 24 17.29 8.17 4.16
CA LEU A 24 16.57 8.43 2.91
C LEU A 24 15.07 8.59 3.17
N VAL A 25 14.49 7.75 4.03
CA VAL A 25 13.06 7.84 4.43
C VAL A 25 12.78 9.18 5.11
N GLU A 26 13.65 9.62 6.03
CA GLU A 26 13.45 10.85 6.79
C GLU A 26 13.43 12.13 5.95
N ARG A 27 14.07 12.12 4.76
CA ARG A 27 14.03 13.27 3.83
C ARG A 27 12.63 13.58 3.32
N PHE A 28 11.70 12.63 3.43
CA PHE A 28 10.31 12.79 3.02
C PHE A 28 9.40 13.27 4.16
N ARG A 29 9.91 13.46 5.37
CA ARG A 29 9.12 13.99 6.49
C ARG A 29 8.64 15.40 6.19
N GLY A 30 7.36 15.66 6.46
CA GLY A 30 6.69 16.92 6.14
C GLY A 30 6.22 17.03 4.69
N VAL A 31 6.67 16.15 3.78
CA VAL A 31 6.21 16.10 2.39
C VAL A 31 5.27 14.91 2.16
N MET A 32 5.69 13.71 2.55
CA MET A 32 4.93 12.47 2.39
C MET A 32 4.24 12.02 3.68
N GLY A 33 4.28 12.81 4.74
CA GLY A 33 3.66 12.45 6.01
C GLY A 33 4.34 13.09 7.21
N SER A 34 3.68 13.01 8.35
CA SER A 34 4.18 13.52 9.62
C SER A 34 4.81 12.42 10.47
N ASP A 35 4.22 11.23 10.46
CA ASP A 35 4.70 10.04 11.17
C ASP A 35 5.43 9.05 10.25
N ASP A 36 6.23 8.20 10.86
CA ASP A 36 7.09 7.23 10.17
C ASP A 36 6.29 6.20 9.35
N ALA A 37 5.17 5.73 9.90
CA ALA A 37 4.35 4.71 9.25
C ALA A 37 3.60 5.28 8.04
N GLU A 38 3.20 6.54 8.10
CA GLU A 38 2.60 7.31 7.03
C GLU A 38 3.59 7.54 5.89
N ILE A 39 4.80 7.99 6.22
CA ILE A 39 5.85 8.20 5.22
C ILE A 39 6.14 6.88 4.49
N VAL A 40 6.38 5.79 5.22
CA VAL A 40 6.64 4.47 4.61
C VAL A 40 5.45 4.01 3.77
N ARG A 41 4.21 4.15 4.26
CA ARG A 41 3.00 3.80 3.52
C ARG A 41 2.90 4.58 2.21
N ASN A 42 3.11 5.89 2.26
CA ASN A 42 2.97 6.75 1.10
C ASN A 42 4.07 6.51 0.06
N ILE A 43 5.29 6.21 0.49
CA ILE A 43 6.37 5.74 -0.40
C ILE A 43 5.94 4.46 -1.14
N VAL A 44 5.39 3.47 -0.42
CA VAL A 44 4.93 2.22 -1.03
C VAL A 44 3.79 2.47 -2.03
N LEU A 45 2.80 3.28 -1.66
CA LEU A 45 1.68 3.62 -2.56
C LEU A 45 2.18 4.35 -3.82
N ALA A 46 3.07 5.33 -3.68
CA ALA A 46 3.64 6.06 -4.79
C ALA A 46 4.43 5.13 -5.73
N TRP A 47 5.25 4.23 -5.17
CA TRP A 47 6.01 3.26 -5.97
C TRP A 47 5.09 2.28 -6.72
N LEU A 48 4.03 1.79 -6.06
CA LEU A 48 3.05 0.90 -6.69
C LEU A 48 2.29 1.59 -7.83
N ALA A 49 1.97 2.87 -7.66
CA ALA A 49 1.33 3.68 -8.70
C ALA A 49 2.27 3.89 -9.89
N GLU A 50 3.54 4.23 -9.64
CA GLU A 50 4.55 4.46 -10.69
C GLU A 50 4.88 3.17 -11.48
N LYS A 51 4.95 2.03 -10.80
CA LYS A 51 5.27 0.73 -11.44
C LYS A 51 4.10 0.08 -12.16
N SER A 52 2.92 0.69 -12.19
CA SER A 52 1.70 0.10 -12.78
C SER A 52 1.29 -1.26 -12.18
N ALA A 53 1.82 -1.65 -11.01
CA ALA A 53 1.45 -2.90 -10.34
C ALA A 53 -0.03 -2.89 -9.91
N VAL A 54 -0.57 -1.71 -9.61
CA VAL A 54 -2.01 -1.51 -9.37
C VAL A 54 -2.80 -1.71 -10.66
N ALA A 55 -2.34 -1.19 -11.80
CA ALA A 55 -3.06 -1.31 -13.07
C ALA A 55 -3.13 -2.77 -13.57
N THR A 56 -2.06 -3.56 -13.44
CA THR A 56 -2.05 -4.98 -13.82
C THR A 56 -2.79 -5.87 -12.84
N SER A 57 -2.69 -5.62 -11.54
CA SER A 57 -3.37 -6.44 -10.52
C SER A 57 -4.88 -6.22 -10.57
N VAL A 58 -5.34 -4.96 -10.66
CA VAL A 58 -6.76 -4.62 -10.83
C VAL A 58 -7.30 -5.18 -12.16
N LYS A 59 -6.55 -5.09 -13.28
CA LYS A 59 -6.97 -5.73 -14.54
C LYS A 59 -7.07 -7.25 -14.44
N LYS A 60 -6.22 -7.89 -13.64
CA LYS A 60 -6.22 -9.34 -13.48
C LYS A 60 -7.42 -9.80 -12.64
N GLU A 61 -7.75 -9.05 -11.59
CA GLU A 61 -8.95 -9.29 -10.76
C GLU A 61 -10.24 -9.07 -11.58
N MET A 62 -10.33 -7.97 -12.34
CA MET A 62 -11.48 -7.70 -13.22
C MET A 62 -11.69 -8.76 -14.31
N ASN A 63 -10.60 -9.35 -14.86
CA ASN A 63 -10.71 -10.42 -15.87
C ASN A 63 -11.01 -11.79 -15.26
N ALA A 64 -10.65 -12.03 -13.99
CA ALA A 64 -10.91 -13.30 -13.30
C ALA A 64 -12.40 -13.45 -12.94
N GLU A 65 -13.11 -12.35 -12.69
CA GLU A 65 -14.54 -12.34 -12.35
C GLU A 65 -15.46 -12.38 -13.60
N GLY A 66 -14.92 -12.17 -14.80
CA GLY A 66 -15.68 -12.16 -16.06
C GLY A 66 -15.82 -13.53 -16.78
N GLY A 67 -15.27 -14.61 -16.21
CA GLY A 67 -15.21 -15.93 -16.87
C GLY A 67 -16.40 -16.87 -16.64
N GLY A 68 -17.47 -16.40 -15.99
CA GLY A 68 -18.58 -17.25 -15.51
C GLY A 68 -19.92 -17.01 -16.19
N GLN A 69 -19.98 -16.80 -17.51
CA GLN A 69 -21.23 -16.85 -18.28
C GLN A 69 -20.97 -17.41 -19.69
N LYS A 70 -20.90 -18.75 -19.81
CA LYS A 70 -21.36 -19.50 -20.97
C LYS A 70 -21.93 -20.83 -20.51
#